data_AF-A0A7S2VBQ6-F1
#
_entry.id   AF-A0A7S2VBQ6-F1
#
_cell.length_a   1.000
_cell.length_b   1.000
_cell.length_c   1.000
_cell.angle_alpha   90.00
_cell.angle_beta   90.00
_cell.angle_gamma   90.00
#
_symmetry.space_group_name_H-M   'P 1'
#
loop_
_entity.id
_entity.type
_entity.pdbx_description
1 polymer ?
#
loop_
_entity_poly.entity_id
_entity_poly.type
_entity_poly.pdbx_seq_one_letter_code
_entity_poly.pdbx_strand_id
1 'polypeptide(L)'
;VVQYVKLLTQETRPPLTADDIGIITPYHRQAQKIRMALQLQDGLPSDIKVGSVETFQGQERRCIIISTVRSDEQFVATDLRFNLGFVANEKRFNVAMTRAKALLIVIGSPTVLALDKENWLPFLKYCHEKKAWAGDEEWDPSAIESEEVLAAIQEEAQDRHSVDAQAVGNNEESLIEAADAAIVEEGFTFVNREE
;
A
#
# COMPACT_ATOMS: atom_id res chain seq x y z
N VAL A 1 5.18 6.06 7.68
CA VAL A 1 3.92 6.84 7.78
C VAL A 1 4.07 8.05 8.71
N VAL A 2 4.37 7.85 10.01
CA VAL A 2 4.47 8.94 11.01
C VAL A 2 5.40 10.07 10.57
N GLN A 3 6.57 9.74 10.00
CA GLN A 3 7.50 10.73 9.46
C GLN A 3 6.87 11.65 8.41
N TYR A 4 6.11 11.09 7.45
CA TYR A 4 5.42 11.91 6.45
C TYR A 4 4.33 12.78 7.05
N VAL A 5 3.58 12.27 8.03
CA VAL A 5 2.62 13.10 8.76
C VAL A 5 3.34 14.27 9.42
N LYS A 6 4.46 14.04 10.08
CA LYS A 6 5.28 15.10 10.70
C LYS A 6 5.73 16.15 9.68
N LEU A 7 6.27 15.72 8.53
CA LEU A 7 6.66 16.64 7.45
C LEU A 7 5.45 17.47 6.99
N LEU A 8 4.32 16.83 6.75
CA LEU A 8 3.10 17.49 6.28
C LEU A 8 2.52 18.47 7.28
N THR A 9 2.58 18.19 8.58
CA THR A 9 1.97 19.04 9.63
C THR A 9 2.92 20.06 10.22
N GLN A 10 4.24 19.94 10.00
CA GLN A 10 5.23 20.83 10.65
C GLN A 10 6.09 21.62 9.66
N GLU A 11 6.36 21.07 8.46
CA GLU A 11 7.31 21.67 7.53
C GLU A 11 6.64 22.34 6.32
N THR A 12 5.38 21.98 6.02
CA THR A 12 4.63 22.64 4.95
C THR A 12 4.21 24.07 5.33
N ARG A 13 4.02 24.93 4.32
CA ARG A 13 3.59 26.32 4.50
C ARG A 13 2.40 26.63 3.58
N PRO A 14 1.18 26.86 4.13
CA PRO A 14 0.82 26.70 5.53
C PRO A 14 0.87 25.22 5.99
N PRO A 15 1.07 24.95 7.28
CA PRO A 15 0.97 23.61 7.86
C PRO A 15 -0.38 22.95 7.56
N LEU A 16 -0.36 21.65 7.26
CA LEU A 16 -1.60 20.89 7.06
C LEU A 16 -2.23 20.49 8.39
N THR A 17 -3.57 20.52 8.42
CA THR A 17 -4.38 20.08 9.55
C THR A 17 -4.71 18.60 9.45
N ALA A 18 -5.31 18.04 10.51
CA ALA A 18 -5.76 16.65 10.50
C ALA A 18 -6.76 16.35 9.36
N ASP A 19 -7.66 17.30 9.08
CA ASP A 19 -8.67 17.19 8.03
C ASP A 19 -8.10 17.29 6.62
N ASP A 20 -6.89 17.82 6.47
CA ASP A 20 -6.19 17.85 5.19
C ASP A 20 -5.57 16.51 4.82
N ILE A 21 -5.39 15.60 5.79
CA ILE A 21 -4.63 14.36 5.65
C ILE A 21 -5.55 13.15 5.79
N GLY A 22 -5.42 12.18 4.89
CA GLY A 22 -6.02 10.86 5.04
C GLY A 22 -4.99 9.76 4.90
N ILE A 23 -5.12 8.70 5.69
CA ILE A 23 -4.25 7.54 5.61
C ILE A 23 -5.07 6.31 5.25
N ILE A 24 -4.78 5.73 4.10
CA ILE A 24 -5.43 4.54 3.58
C ILE A 24 -4.52 3.33 3.83
N THR A 25 -5.07 2.28 4.42
CA THR A 25 -4.37 0.99 4.52
C THR A 25 -5.38 -0.16 4.49
N PRO A 26 -5.08 -1.26 3.77
CA PRO A 26 -6.01 -2.38 3.67
C PRO A 26 -6.22 -3.13 4.99
N TYR A 27 -5.23 -3.10 5.89
CA TYR A 27 -5.21 -3.96 7.07
C TYR A 27 -5.71 -3.22 8.31
N HIS A 28 -6.70 -3.80 8.99
CA HIS A 28 -7.29 -3.20 10.19
C HIS A 28 -6.25 -3.02 11.31
N ARG A 29 -5.39 -4.02 11.55
CA ARG A 29 -4.31 -3.90 12.55
C ARG A 29 -3.29 -2.85 12.17
N GLN A 30 -2.96 -2.70 10.88
CA GLN A 30 -2.11 -1.60 10.45
C GLN A 30 -2.77 -0.25 10.74
N ALA A 31 -4.06 -0.11 10.46
CA ALA A 31 -4.78 1.12 10.78
C ALA A 31 -4.74 1.42 12.29
N GLN A 32 -4.90 0.42 13.15
CA GLN A 32 -4.76 0.56 14.60
C GLN A 32 -3.33 0.96 15.00
N LYS A 33 -2.30 0.27 14.49
CA LYS A 33 -0.89 0.57 14.73
C LYS A 33 -0.55 2.00 14.34
N ILE A 34 -0.97 2.45 13.16
CA ILE A 34 -0.76 3.81 12.68
C ILE A 34 -1.44 4.82 13.61
N ARG A 35 -2.70 4.60 14.00
CA ARG A 35 -3.40 5.51 14.93
C ARG A 35 -2.67 5.62 16.26
N MET A 36 -2.26 4.50 16.85
CA MET A 36 -1.50 4.47 18.10
C MET A 36 -0.16 5.19 17.94
N ALA A 37 0.57 4.91 16.86
CA ALA A 37 1.85 5.55 16.58
C ALA A 37 1.72 7.07 16.43
N LEU A 38 0.64 7.57 15.82
CA LEU A 38 0.36 9.01 15.72
C LEU A 38 0.01 9.63 17.08
N GLN A 39 -0.78 8.93 17.90
CA GLN A 39 -1.17 9.39 19.24
C GLN A 39 0.02 9.50 20.21
N LEU A 40 1.04 8.67 20.03
CA LEU A 40 2.24 8.69 20.86
C LEU A 40 3.24 9.81 20.50
N GLN A 41 3.01 10.55 19.41
CA GLN A 41 3.92 11.60 18.97
C GLN A 41 3.44 12.97 19.44
N ASP A 42 4.28 13.66 20.21
CA ASP A 42 3.99 15.02 20.62
C ASP A 42 3.93 15.97 19.43
N GLY A 43 2.88 16.78 19.37
CA GLY A 43 2.70 17.80 18.34
C GLY A 43 2.21 17.28 16.98
N LEU A 44 1.78 16.01 16.89
CA LEU A 44 1.01 15.52 15.74
C LEU A 44 -0.50 15.53 16.04
N PRO A 45 -1.36 15.79 15.04
CA PRO A 45 -2.80 15.66 15.22
C PRO A 45 -3.20 14.20 15.45
N SER A 46 -3.98 13.95 16.49
CA SER A 46 -4.41 12.60 16.90
C SER A 46 -5.69 12.11 16.20
N ASP A 47 -6.36 13.00 15.48
CA ASP A 47 -7.65 12.83 14.82
C ASP A 47 -7.53 12.63 13.29
N ILE A 48 -6.32 12.43 12.77
CA ILE A 48 -6.10 12.07 11.37
C ILE A 48 -6.90 10.80 11.04
N LYS A 49 -7.70 10.89 9.97
CA LYS A 49 -8.50 9.75 9.52
C LYS A 49 -7.56 8.67 8.97
N VAL A 50 -7.61 7.49 9.58
CA VAL A 50 -6.95 6.26 9.12
C VAL A 50 -8.03 5.24 8.78
N GLY A 51 -7.90 4.44 7.74
CA GLY A 51 -8.89 3.41 7.42
C GLY A 51 -8.67 2.70 6.10
N SER A 52 -9.57 1.77 5.78
CA SER A 52 -9.58 1.09 4.49
C SER A 52 -10.12 2.01 3.39
N VAL A 53 -9.97 1.59 2.13
CA VAL A 53 -10.51 2.33 0.97
C VAL A 53 -12.01 2.57 1.08
N GLU A 54 -12.76 1.59 1.57
CA GLU A 54 -14.22 1.69 1.78
C GLU A 54 -14.56 2.81 2.76
N THR A 55 -13.72 3.04 3.76
CA THR A 55 -13.91 4.10 4.76
C THR A 55 -13.71 5.51 4.17
N PHE A 56 -13.04 5.60 3.03
CA PHE A 56 -12.76 6.84 2.29
C PHE A 56 -13.63 7.05 1.04
N GLN A 57 -14.61 6.18 0.80
CA GLN A 57 -15.51 6.34 -0.34
C GLN A 57 -16.27 7.67 -0.25
N GLY A 58 -16.21 8.47 -1.33
CA GLY A 58 -16.83 9.80 -1.40
C GLY A 58 -16.17 10.86 -0.52
N GLN A 59 -15.01 10.56 0.10
CA GLN A 59 -14.29 11.50 0.96
C GLN A 59 -12.89 11.73 0.43
N GLU A 60 -12.58 12.99 0.14
CA GLU A 60 -11.26 13.38 -0.35
C GLU A 60 -10.49 14.15 0.71
N ARG A 61 -9.17 14.13 0.59
CA ARG A 61 -8.24 14.85 1.46
C ARG A 61 -7.21 15.56 0.59
N ARG A 62 -6.65 16.65 1.10
CA ARG A 62 -5.61 17.39 0.39
C ARG A 62 -4.39 16.49 0.13
N CYS A 63 -4.01 15.71 1.14
CA CYS A 63 -2.97 14.71 1.04
C CYS A 63 -3.50 13.33 1.44
N ILE A 64 -3.18 12.31 0.65
CA ILE A 64 -3.44 10.91 0.98
C ILE A 64 -2.12 10.17 1.11
N ILE A 65 -2.00 9.38 2.18
CA ILE A 65 -0.92 8.42 2.37
C ILE A 65 -1.51 7.01 2.25
N ILE A 66 -1.07 6.22 1.28
CA ILE A 66 -1.41 4.81 1.16
C ILE A 66 -0.30 3.99 1.79
N SER A 67 -0.61 3.19 2.80
CA SER A 67 0.33 2.21 3.38
C SER A 67 -0.08 0.80 2.95
N THR A 68 0.74 0.17 2.12
CA THR A 68 0.45 -1.16 1.56
C THR A 68 0.98 -2.31 2.42
N VAL A 69 1.78 -2.00 3.46
CA VAL A 69 2.15 -2.88 4.60
C VAL A 69 3.09 -4.04 4.28
N ARG A 70 3.42 -4.30 3.02
CA ARG A 70 4.25 -5.45 2.62
C ARG A 70 5.66 -5.05 2.24
N SER A 71 6.61 -5.77 2.82
CA SER A 71 8.06 -5.51 2.79
C SER A 71 8.86 -6.71 2.31
N ASP A 72 8.33 -7.93 2.45
CA ASP A 72 9.14 -9.15 2.47
C ASP A 72 8.68 -10.17 1.42
N GLU A 73 9.63 -10.64 0.61
CA GLU A 73 9.48 -11.63 -0.44
C GLU A 73 9.01 -13.00 0.11
N GLN A 74 9.37 -13.35 1.36
CA GLN A 74 9.05 -14.64 1.96
C GLN A 74 7.55 -14.85 2.20
N PHE A 75 6.79 -13.76 2.34
CA PHE A 75 5.35 -13.82 2.52
C PHE A 75 4.57 -13.52 1.22
N VAL A 76 5.26 -13.32 0.10
CA VAL A 76 4.64 -13.08 -1.22
C VAL A 76 3.78 -14.28 -1.64
N ALA A 77 4.20 -15.51 -1.36
CA ALA A 77 3.41 -16.72 -1.66
C ALA A 77 2.07 -16.76 -0.88
N THR A 78 2.07 -16.26 0.37
CA THR A 78 0.85 -16.12 1.18
C THR A 78 0.04 -14.91 0.69
N ASP A 79 0.68 -13.84 0.24
CA ASP A 79 0.02 -12.64 -0.30
C ASP A 79 -0.64 -12.82 -1.65
N LEU A 80 -0.03 -13.61 -2.51
CA LEU A 80 -0.57 -14.00 -3.80
C LEU A 80 -1.80 -14.90 -3.61
N ARG A 81 -1.84 -15.71 -2.55
CA ARG A 81 -3.02 -16.54 -2.21
C ARG A 81 -4.15 -15.74 -1.55
N PHE A 82 -3.85 -14.74 -0.72
CA PHE A 82 -4.88 -14.11 0.13
C PHE A 82 -5.15 -12.62 -0.15
N ASN A 83 -4.23 -11.86 -0.77
CA ASN A 83 -4.31 -10.39 -0.76
C ASN A 83 -3.94 -9.62 -2.03
N LEU A 84 -3.82 -10.29 -3.19
CA LEU A 84 -4.11 -9.66 -4.49
C LEU A 84 -5.49 -8.97 -4.48
N GLY A 85 -6.42 -9.31 -3.57
CA GLY A 85 -7.72 -8.65 -3.45
C GLY A 85 -7.71 -7.15 -3.08
N PHE A 86 -6.61 -6.59 -2.55
CA PHE A 86 -6.45 -5.13 -2.45
C PHE A 86 -5.57 -4.57 -3.56
N VAL A 87 -4.42 -5.21 -3.79
CA VAL A 87 -3.42 -4.75 -4.76
C VAL A 87 -3.95 -4.88 -6.19
N ALA A 88 -4.49 -6.04 -6.58
CA ALA A 88 -5.06 -6.30 -7.90
C ALA A 88 -6.55 -5.95 -8.04
N ASN A 89 -7.16 -5.32 -7.03
CA ASN A 89 -8.54 -4.85 -7.16
C ASN A 89 -8.54 -3.45 -7.75
N GLU A 90 -8.77 -3.38 -9.07
CA GLU A 90 -8.87 -2.16 -9.85
C GLU A 90 -9.78 -1.10 -9.20
N LYS A 91 -10.94 -1.50 -8.65
CA LYS A 91 -11.86 -0.55 -8.01
C LYS A 91 -11.25 0.07 -6.76
N ARG A 92 -10.59 -0.74 -5.93
CA ARG A 92 -9.92 -0.26 -4.71
C ARG A 92 -8.73 0.64 -5.04
N PHE A 93 -7.94 0.25 -6.05
CA PHE A 93 -6.88 1.09 -6.60
C PHE A 93 -7.42 2.45 -7.05
N ASN A 94 -8.42 2.47 -7.94
CA ASN A 94 -8.99 3.69 -8.47
C ASN A 94 -9.56 4.62 -7.39
N VAL A 95 -10.27 4.05 -6.40
CA VAL A 95 -10.77 4.85 -5.28
C VAL A 95 -9.59 5.44 -4.51
N ALA A 96 -8.61 4.63 -4.10
CA ALA A 96 -7.46 5.07 -3.31
C ALA A 96 -6.66 6.18 -4.01
N MET A 97 -6.33 5.98 -5.29
CA MET A 97 -5.56 6.91 -6.12
C MET A 97 -6.25 8.27 -6.28
N THR A 98 -7.58 8.28 -6.35
CA THR A 98 -8.38 9.50 -6.57
C THR A 98 -8.82 10.20 -5.28
N ARG A 99 -8.42 9.72 -4.10
CA ARG A 99 -8.78 10.40 -2.83
C ARG A 99 -7.93 11.65 -2.56
N ALA A 100 -6.76 11.76 -3.20
CA ALA A 100 -5.85 12.89 -3.03
C ALA A 100 -6.26 14.06 -3.93
N LYS A 101 -6.31 15.27 -3.37
CA LYS A 101 -6.55 16.50 -4.16
C LYS A 101 -5.27 17.21 -4.61
N ALA A 102 -4.15 16.98 -3.93
CA ALA A 102 -2.90 17.71 -4.20
C ALA A 102 -1.64 16.84 -4.05
N LEU A 103 -1.65 15.84 -3.16
CA LEU A 103 -0.48 14.98 -2.95
C LEU A 103 -0.90 13.56 -2.60
N LEU A 104 -0.35 12.61 -3.34
CA LEU A 104 -0.46 11.18 -3.05
C LEU A 104 0.92 10.63 -2.67
N ILE A 105 1.00 10.04 -1.49
CA ILE A 105 2.17 9.34 -0.99
C ILE A 105 1.81 7.86 -0.90
N VAL A 106 2.59 6.98 -1.53
CA VAL A 106 2.42 5.52 -1.39
C VAL A 106 3.62 4.99 -0.62
N ILE A 107 3.39 4.07 0.33
CA ILE A 107 4.44 3.44 1.14
C ILE A 107 4.26 1.92 1.04
N GLY A 108 5.24 1.23 0.46
CA GLY A 108 5.17 -0.19 0.16
C GLY A 108 6.32 -0.74 -0.66
N SER A 109 6.50 -2.06 -0.70
CA SER A 109 7.48 -2.71 -1.56
C SER A 109 7.11 -2.59 -3.05
N PRO A 110 7.99 -2.03 -3.92
CA PRO A 110 7.74 -2.01 -5.35
C PRO A 110 7.68 -3.39 -5.96
N THR A 111 8.50 -4.33 -5.49
CA THR A 111 8.55 -5.71 -6.01
C THR A 111 7.20 -6.38 -5.86
N VAL A 112 6.55 -6.20 -4.71
CA VAL A 112 5.21 -6.74 -4.44
C VAL A 112 4.13 -6.00 -5.24
N LEU A 113 4.19 -4.67 -5.28
CA LEU A 113 3.19 -3.86 -6.02
C LEU A 113 3.27 -4.10 -7.53
N ALA A 114 4.46 -4.32 -8.08
CA ALA A 114 4.69 -4.58 -9.49
C ALA A 114 4.07 -5.90 -10.00
N LEU A 115 3.70 -6.80 -9.09
CA LEU A 115 2.98 -8.04 -9.44
C LEU A 115 1.61 -7.75 -10.05
N ASP A 116 0.97 -6.63 -9.69
CA ASP A 116 -0.21 -6.14 -10.40
C ASP A 116 0.23 -5.35 -11.65
N LYS A 117 0.25 -6.09 -12.76
CA LYS A 117 0.65 -5.58 -14.08
C LYS A 117 -0.33 -4.57 -14.66
N GLU A 118 -1.57 -4.54 -14.19
CA GLU A 118 -2.64 -3.73 -14.78
C GLU A 118 -2.76 -2.35 -14.12
N ASN A 119 -2.55 -2.23 -12.80
CA ASN A 119 -2.73 -0.95 -12.10
C ASN A 119 -1.45 -0.43 -11.46
N TRP A 120 -0.86 -1.20 -10.54
CA TRP A 120 0.30 -0.73 -9.78
C TRP A 120 1.56 -0.64 -10.63
N LEU A 121 1.88 -1.63 -11.46
CA LEU A 121 3.09 -1.58 -12.29
C LEU A 121 3.12 -0.35 -13.22
N PRO A 122 2.05 0.00 -13.97
CA PRO A 122 2.01 1.25 -14.72
C PRO A 122 2.21 2.50 -13.85
N PHE A 123 1.60 2.53 -12.65
CA PHE A 123 1.79 3.63 -11.70
C PHE A 123 3.25 3.73 -11.21
N LEU A 124 3.88 2.61 -10.88
CA LEU A 124 5.28 2.57 -10.47
C LEU A 124 6.21 3.05 -11.60
N LYS A 125 5.97 2.60 -12.85
CA LYS A 125 6.69 3.07 -14.05
C LYS A 125 6.55 4.60 -14.21
N TYR A 126 5.33 5.12 -14.07
CA TYR A 126 5.07 6.57 -14.09
C TYR A 126 5.85 7.32 -13.00
N CYS A 127 5.85 6.83 -11.76
CA CYS A 127 6.60 7.44 -10.66
C CYS A 127 8.11 7.44 -10.93
N HIS A 128 8.65 6.33 -11.47
CA HIS A 128 10.05 6.22 -11.84
C HIS A 128 10.42 7.25 -12.94
N GLU A 129 9.64 7.33 -14.03
CA GLU A 129 9.84 8.31 -15.11
C GLU A 129 9.81 9.76 -14.61
N LYS A 130 8.92 10.07 -13.67
CA LYS A 130 8.78 11.40 -13.07
C LYS A 130 9.77 11.70 -11.95
N LYS A 131 10.69 10.77 -11.63
CA LYS A 131 11.63 10.88 -10.50
C LYS A 131 10.91 11.14 -9.18
N ALA A 132 9.74 10.54 -9.02
CA ALA A 132 8.80 10.67 -7.91
C ALA A 132 8.98 9.52 -6.88
N TRP A 133 10.24 9.14 -6.63
CA TRP A 133 10.65 7.98 -5.83
C TRP A 133 11.50 8.42 -4.63
N ALA A 134 11.33 7.77 -3.47
CA ALA A 134 12.16 7.99 -2.29
C ALA A 134 12.37 6.70 -1.47
N GLY A 135 13.62 6.27 -1.31
CA GLY A 135 13.99 5.08 -0.53
C GLY A 135 15.45 4.69 -0.78
N ASP A 136 15.94 3.72 0.01
CA ASP A 136 17.35 3.32 -0.02
C ASP A 136 17.70 2.40 -1.21
N GLU A 137 16.72 1.70 -1.79
CA GLU A 137 16.91 0.97 -3.06
C GLU A 137 16.26 1.72 -4.22
N GLU A 138 17.02 1.83 -5.31
CA GLU A 138 16.52 2.25 -6.60
C GLU A 138 15.79 1.05 -7.23
N TRP A 139 14.49 1.17 -7.45
CA TRP A 139 13.72 0.12 -8.10
C TRP A 139 13.90 0.19 -9.61
N ASP A 140 14.41 -0.90 -10.20
CA ASP A 140 14.54 -1.06 -11.65
C ASP A 140 13.27 -1.70 -12.25
N PRO A 141 12.50 -0.96 -13.07
CA PRO A 141 11.30 -1.49 -13.71
C PRO A 141 11.56 -2.67 -14.66
N SER A 142 12.80 -2.84 -15.14
CA SER A 142 13.18 -3.94 -16.03
C SER A 142 13.39 -5.27 -15.30
N ALA A 143 13.61 -5.24 -13.97
CA ALA A 143 13.83 -6.44 -13.17
C ALA A 143 12.60 -7.37 -13.12
N ILE A 144 11.38 -6.83 -13.27
CA ILE A 144 10.14 -7.62 -13.27
C ILE A 144 9.94 -8.41 -14.57
N GLU A 145 10.61 -7.99 -15.64
CA GLU A 145 10.58 -8.69 -16.93
C GLU A 145 11.61 -9.82 -16.99
N SER A 146 12.44 -9.99 -15.94
CA SER A 146 13.38 -11.09 -15.86
C SER A 146 12.66 -12.44 -15.80
N GLU A 147 13.18 -13.42 -16.55
CA GLU A 147 12.65 -14.78 -16.57
C GLU A 147 12.62 -15.41 -15.18
N GLU A 148 13.53 -15.06 -14.27
CA GLU A 148 13.56 -15.56 -12.90
C GLU A 148 12.35 -15.09 -12.08
N VAL A 149 12.01 -13.79 -12.16
CA VAL A 149 10.84 -13.24 -11.47
C VAL A 149 9.55 -13.76 -12.09
N LEU A 150 9.48 -13.86 -13.42
CA LEU A 150 8.33 -14.42 -14.12
C LEU A 150 8.14 -15.92 -13.84
N ALA A 151 9.23 -16.69 -13.76
CA ALA A 151 9.21 -18.10 -13.41
C ALA A 151 8.73 -18.31 -11.97
N ALA A 152 9.22 -17.51 -11.00
CA ALA A 152 8.71 -17.54 -9.63
C ALA A 152 7.20 -17.24 -9.58
N ILE A 153 6.73 -16.26 -10.36
CA ILE A 153 5.30 -15.94 -10.46
C ILE A 153 4.48 -17.06 -11.13
N GLN A 154 5.03 -17.73 -12.15
CA GLN A 154 4.36 -18.78 -12.94
C GLN A 154 4.33 -20.16 -12.25
N GLU A 155 5.43 -20.56 -11.61
CA GLU A 155 5.53 -21.80 -10.82
C GLU A 155 4.45 -21.77 -9.71
N GLU A 156 4.28 -20.62 -9.06
CA GLU A 156 3.23 -20.42 -8.08
C GLU A 156 1.82 -20.33 -8.69
N ALA A 157 1.68 -19.91 -9.95
CA ALA A 157 0.39 -19.89 -10.66
C ALA A 157 -0.13 -21.29 -11.02
N GLN A 158 0.78 -22.22 -11.31
CA GLN A 158 0.45 -23.62 -11.62
C GLN A 158 0.07 -24.40 -10.37
N ASP A 159 0.65 -24.05 -9.23
CA ASP A 159 0.30 -24.62 -7.92
C ASP A 159 -1.13 -24.22 -7.48
N ARG A 160 -1.74 -23.18 -8.08
CA ARG A 160 -3.16 -22.83 -7.89
C ARG A 160 -4.14 -23.86 -8.50
N HIS A 161 -3.79 -24.50 -9.62
CA HIS A 161 -4.71 -25.42 -10.31
C HIS A 161 -4.93 -26.76 -9.58
N SER A 162 -4.09 -27.10 -8.61
CA SER A 162 -4.21 -28.34 -7.83
C SER A 162 -5.02 -28.15 -6.54
N VAL A 163 -5.16 -26.92 -6.02
CA VAL A 163 -5.75 -26.65 -4.69
C VAL A 163 -7.19 -26.12 -4.76
N ASP A 164 -7.56 -25.38 -5.82
CA ASP A 164 -8.91 -24.82 -6.00
C ASP A 164 -10.02 -25.87 -6.20
N ALA A 165 -9.66 -27.15 -6.38
CA ALA A 165 -10.62 -28.25 -6.46
C ALA A 165 -11.21 -28.68 -5.09
N GLN A 166 -10.73 -28.17 -3.95
CA GLN A 166 -11.13 -28.69 -2.63
C GLN A 166 -11.61 -27.68 -1.57
N ALA A 167 -11.62 -26.35 -1.82
CA ALA A 167 -11.99 -25.39 -0.77
C ALA A 167 -12.99 -24.32 -1.23
N VAL A 168 -14.25 -24.72 -1.45
CA VAL A 168 -15.39 -23.80 -1.40
C VAL A 168 -16.08 -23.98 -0.05
N GLY A 169 -15.76 -23.11 0.91
CA GLY A 169 -16.35 -23.14 2.25
C GLY A 169 -15.85 -22.00 3.14
N ASN A 170 -16.60 -20.90 3.13
CA ASN A 170 -16.63 -19.76 4.06
C ASN A 170 -15.61 -19.73 5.21
N ASN A 171 -14.72 -18.72 5.20
CA ASN A 171 -14.40 -17.85 6.35
C ASN A 171 -13.34 -16.82 5.94
N GLU A 172 -13.78 -15.71 5.35
CA GLU A 172 -12.90 -14.57 5.02
C GLU A 172 -12.36 -13.87 6.28
N GLU A 173 -13.11 -13.86 7.39
CA GLU A 173 -12.72 -13.19 8.65
C GLU A 173 -11.55 -13.86 9.39
N SER A 174 -11.50 -15.19 9.46
CA SER A 174 -10.42 -15.90 10.17
C SER A 174 -9.07 -15.86 9.42
N LEU A 175 -9.11 -15.65 8.11
CA LEU A 175 -7.93 -15.63 7.24
C LEU A 175 -7.25 -14.25 7.25
N ILE A 176 -8.03 -13.17 7.36
CA ILE A 176 -7.52 -11.82 7.61
C ILE A 176 -6.74 -11.78 8.93
N GLU A 177 -7.22 -12.48 9.96
CA GLU A 177 -6.61 -12.52 11.29
C GLU A 177 -5.25 -13.23 11.30
N ALA A 178 -5.02 -14.20 10.41
CA ALA A 178 -3.74 -14.88 10.25
C ALA A 178 -2.70 -14.04 9.47
N ALA A 179 -3.12 -13.35 8.41
CA ALA A 179 -2.25 -12.44 7.64
C ALA A 179 -1.81 -11.22 8.48
N ASP A 180 -2.68 -10.78 9.38
CA ASP A 180 -2.46 -9.73 10.37
C ASP A 180 -1.30 -10.00 11.35
N ALA A 181 -0.94 -11.28 11.56
CA ALA A 181 0.12 -11.69 12.47
C ALA A 181 1.54 -11.64 11.86
N ALA A 182 1.66 -11.56 10.53
CA ALA A 182 2.93 -11.73 9.79
C ALA A 182 3.62 -10.43 9.34
N ILE A 183 3.19 -9.25 9.82
CA ILE A 183 3.70 -7.96 9.33
C ILE A 183 5.10 -7.66 9.91
N VAL A 184 6.14 -7.84 9.08
CA VAL A 184 7.52 -7.37 9.31
C VAL A 184 7.75 -6.05 8.55
N GLU A 185 8.32 -5.07 9.24
CA GLU A 185 8.54 -3.70 8.75
C GLU A 185 9.86 -3.57 7.96
N GLU A 186 9.76 -3.29 6.65
CA GLU A 186 10.68 -2.43 5.88
C GLU A 186 9.91 -1.82 4.69
N GLY A 187 9.62 -0.51 4.74
CA GLY A 187 8.72 0.14 3.76
C GLY A 187 9.44 1.14 2.85
N PHE A 188 9.30 0.99 1.53
CA PHE A 188 9.74 1.99 0.54
C PHE A 188 8.70 3.11 0.37
N THR A 189 9.09 4.29 -0.13
CA THR A 189 8.17 5.43 -0.32
C THR A 189 8.12 5.98 -1.75
N PHE A 190 6.93 6.42 -2.15
CA PHE A 190 6.60 7.09 -3.39
C PHE A 190 5.95 8.44 -3.08
N VAL A 191 6.35 9.49 -3.81
CA VAL A 191 5.80 10.84 -3.64
C VAL A 191 5.39 11.37 -5.01
N ASN A 192 4.09 11.29 -5.35
CA ASN A 192 3.60 11.89 -6.59
C ASN A 192 3.43 13.40 -6.40
N ARG A 193 4.32 14.21 -6.99
CA ARG A 193 4.13 15.66 -7.12
C ARG A 193 3.35 15.93 -8.41
N GLU A 194 2.13 16.44 -8.30
CA GLU A 194 1.53 17.16 -9.43
C GLU A 194 2.24 18.53 -9.57
N GLU A 195 2.62 18.88 -10.80
CA GLU A 195 3.12 20.20 -11.19
C GLU A 195 2.01 21.26 -11.19
#